data_AF-A0A7K1H2S8-F1
#
_entry.id   AF-A0A7K1H2S8-F1
#
_cell.length_a   1.000
_cell.length_b   1.000
_cell.length_c   1.000
_cell.angle_alpha   90.00
_cell.angle_beta   90.00
_cell.angle_gamma   90.00
#
_symmetry.space_group_name_H-M   'P 1'
#
loop_
_entity.id
_entity.type
_entity.pdbx_description
1 polymer ?
#
loop_
_entity_poly.entity_id
_entity_poly.type
_entity_poly.pdbx_seq_one_letter_code
_entity_poly.pdbx_strand_id
1 'polypeptide(L)'
;MSASAPHQTIGLTTISRTVASLAVGVVHTLERAVIGPDRMRTASGNAWEAICADRARADQRAELDRLVAELAAARARARQPVG
;
A
#
# COMPACT_ATOMS: atom_id res chain seq x y z
N MET A 1 31.57 5.89 59.10
CA MET A 1 31.53 5.45 57.70
C MET A 1 30.19 5.91 57.12
N SER A 2 30.18 7.01 56.37
CA SER A 2 28.95 7.61 55.83
C SER A 2 28.49 6.83 54.60
N ALA A 3 27.24 6.36 54.62
CA ALA A 3 26.59 5.77 53.46
C ALA A 3 26.43 6.85 52.39
N SER A 4 27.20 6.74 51.29
CA SER A 4 27.00 7.56 50.10
C SER A 4 25.74 7.08 49.40
N ALA A 5 24.67 7.86 49.48
CA ALA A 5 23.45 7.59 48.73
C ALA A 5 23.76 7.66 47.22
N PRO A 6 23.30 6.69 46.42
CA PRO A 6 23.47 6.77 44.97
C PRO A 6 22.68 8.00 44.49
N HIS A 7 23.38 8.89 43.77
CA HIS A 7 22.78 10.06 43.15
C HIS A 7 21.64 9.58 42.24
N GLN A 8 20.40 9.87 42.68
CA GLN A 8 19.17 9.65 41.92
C GLN A 8 19.18 10.57 40.70
N THR A 9 19.92 10.16 39.69
CA THR A 9 19.80 10.70 38.34
C THR A 9 18.61 10.01 37.70
N ILE A 10 17.42 10.14 38.31
CA ILE A 10 16.15 10.07 37.59
C ILE A 10 16.12 11.36 36.76
N GLY A 11 17.07 11.42 35.82
CA GLY A 11 17.45 12.63 35.14
C GLY A 11 16.33 12.97 34.17
N LEU A 12 16.06 14.27 34.05
CA LEU A 12 15.14 14.83 33.06
C LEU A 12 15.16 14.09 31.71
N THR A 13 16.31 13.59 31.26
CA THR A 13 16.46 12.79 30.03
C THR A 13 15.60 11.52 29.97
N THR A 14 15.47 10.77 31.07
CA THR A 14 14.61 9.57 31.13
C THR A 14 13.13 9.98 31.09
N ILE A 15 12.75 11.02 31.84
CA ILE A 15 11.38 11.56 31.83
C ILE A 15 11.05 12.12 30.44
N SER A 16 11.96 12.86 29.82
CA SER A 16 11.82 13.40 28.46
C SER A 16 11.68 12.30 27.42
N ARG A 17 12.41 11.18 27.55
CA ARG A 17 12.26 10.03 26.63
C ARG A 17 10.88 9.40 26.77
N THR A 18 10.39 9.23 27.99
CA THR A 18 9.05 8.68 28.25
C THR A 18 7.97 9.60 27.68
N VAL A 19 8.07 10.91 27.92
CA VAL A 19 7.15 11.91 27.37
C VAL A 19 7.20 11.94 25.85
N ALA A 20 8.39 11.90 25.24
CA ALA A 20 8.54 11.82 23.79
C ALA A 20 7.91 10.55 23.22
N SER A 21 8.11 9.39 23.86
CA SER A 21 7.51 8.11 23.43
C SER A 21 5.99 8.13 23.53
N LEU A 22 5.43 8.75 24.57
CA LEU A 22 3.98 8.92 24.71
C LEU A 22 3.41 9.88 23.65
N ALA A 23 4.11 10.99 23.39
CA ALA A 23 3.72 11.95 22.37
C ALA A 23 3.67 11.32 20.97
N VAL A 24 4.62 10.44 20.64
CA VAL A 24 4.61 9.69 19.37
C VAL A 24 3.32 8.87 19.20
N GLY A 25 2.86 8.19 20.26
CA GLY A 25 1.60 7.44 20.20
C GLY A 25 0.37 8.31 19.97
N VAL A 26 0.34 9.50 20.58
CA VAL A 26 -0.74 10.49 20.38
C VAL A 26 -0.73 11.06 18.98
N VAL A 27 0.43 11.47 18.46
CA VAL A 27 0.58 11.97 17.07
C VAL A 27 0.14 10.92 16.07
N HIS A 28 0.59 9.68 16.24
CA HIS A 28 0.21 8.58 15.34
C HIS A 28 -1.30 8.31 15.33
N THR A 29 -1.95 8.40 16.49
CA THR A 29 -3.40 8.21 16.61
C THR A 29 -4.16 9.37 15.98
N LEU A 30 -3.67 10.60 16.15
CA LEU A 30 -4.25 11.80 15.53
C LEU A 30 -4.09 11.80 14.01
N GLU A 31 -2.94 11.40 13.48
CA GLU A 31 -2.74 11.21 12.04
C GLU A 31 -3.75 10.22 11.47
N ARG A 32 -4.00 9.09 12.15
CA ARG A 32 -5.04 8.13 11.76
C ARG A 32 -6.44 8.73 11.77
N ALA A 33 -6.78 9.49 12.80
CA ALA A 33 -8.11 10.09 12.96
C ALA A 33 -8.36 11.21 11.93
N VAL A 34 -7.35 12.01 11.59
CA VAL A 34 -7.45 13.15 10.67
C VAL A 34 -7.38 12.73 9.20
N ILE A 35 -6.47 11.81 8.85
CA ILE A 35 -6.31 11.34 7.46
C ILE A 35 -7.45 10.38 7.10
N GLY A 36 -7.98 9.65 8.08
CA GLY A 36 -8.98 8.62 7.90
C GLY A 36 -8.37 7.30 7.42
N PRO A 37 -8.99 6.15 7.75
CA PRO A 37 -8.44 4.83 7.46
C PRO A 37 -8.26 4.57 5.96
N ASP A 38 -9.12 5.14 5.13
CA ASP A 38 -9.13 4.93 3.67
C ASP A 38 -8.06 5.73 2.92
N ARG A 39 -7.45 6.76 3.56
CA ARG A 39 -6.38 7.56 2.94
C ARG A 39 -4.99 7.25 3.47
N MET A 40 -4.87 6.29 4.41
CA MET A 40 -3.57 5.78 4.81
C MET A 40 -3.03 4.77 3.80
N ARG A 41 -1.89 5.09 3.18
CA ARG A 41 -1.15 4.14 2.36
C ARG A 41 -0.58 3.02 3.22
N THR A 42 -1.31 1.92 3.30
CA THR A 42 -0.87 0.68 3.94
C THR A 42 -0.23 -0.24 2.91
N ALA A 43 0.67 -1.12 3.34
CA ALA A 43 1.26 -2.12 2.46
C ALA A 43 0.17 -3.01 1.80
N SER A 44 -0.87 -3.38 2.56
CA SER A 44 -2.02 -4.12 2.06
C SER A 44 -2.86 -3.33 1.06
N GLY A 45 -3.08 -2.03 1.30
CA GLY A 45 -3.79 -1.14 0.36
C GLY A 45 -3.05 -0.99 -0.96
N ASN A 46 -1.73 -0.76 -0.91
CA ASN A 46 -0.91 -0.65 -2.12
C ASN A 46 -0.91 -1.97 -2.93
N ALA A 47 -0.84 -3.12 -2.23
CA ALA A 47 -0.91 -4.43 -2.89
C ALA A 47 -2.26 -4.65 -3.58
N TRP A 48 -3.36 -4.23 -2.94
CA TRP A 48 -4.68 -4.32 -3.54
C TRP A 48 -4.85 -3.43 -4.77
N GLU A 49 -4.35 -2.19 -4.72
CA GLU A 49 -4.36 -1.30 -5.89
C GLU A 49 -3.58 -1.89 -7.07
N ALA A 50 -2.42 -2.50 -6.81
CA ALA A 50 -1.63 -3.18 -7.84
C ALA A 50 -2.40 -4.36 -8.46
N ILE A 51 -3.06 -5.17 -7.65
CA ILE A 51 -3.90 -6.28 -8.14
C ILE A 51 -5.05 -5.76 -9.01
N CYS A 52 -5.72 -4.68 -8.59
CA CYS A 52 -6.78 -4.07 -9.39
C CYS A 52 -6.26 -3.56 -10.73
N ALA A 53 -5.09 -2.92 -10.75
CA ALA A 53 -4.45 -2.47 -11.99
C ALA A 53 -4.07 -3.65 -12.90
N ASP A 54 -3.57 -4.75 -12.33
CA ASP A 54 -3.23 -5.95 -13.11
C ASP A 54 -4.46 -6.64 -13.69
N ARG A 55 -5.55 -6.72 -12.93
CA ARG A 55 -6.84 -7.22 -13.44
C ARG A 55 -7.33 -6.36 -14.61
N ALA A 56 -7.32 -5.04 -14.47
CA ALA A 56 -7.72 -4.14 -15.55
C ALA A 56 -6.85 -4.31 -16.81
N ARG A 57 -5.54 -4.52 -16.66
CA ARG A 57 -4.65 -4.83 -17.79
C ARG A 57 -4.96 -6.18 -18.42
N ALA A 58 -5.31 -7.19 -17.62
CA ALA A 58 -5.69 -8.50 -18.13
C ALA A 58 -6.98 -8.44 -18.94
N ASP A 59 -7.98 -7.68 -18.46
CA ASP A 59 -9.25 -7.49 -19.17
C ASP A 59 -9.03 -6.78 -20.53
N GLN A 60 -8.18 -5.75 -20.55
CA GLN A 60 -7.81 -5.06 -21.79
C GLN A 60 -7.09 -5.98 -22.79
N ARG A 61 -6.19 -6.85 -22.31
CA ARG A 61 -5.50 -7.84 -23.16
C ARG A 61 -6.48 -8.86 -23.73
N ALA A 62 -7.41 -9.34 -22.91
CA ALA A 62 -8.43 -10.29 -23.36
C ALA A 62 -9.32 -9.70 -24.47
N GLU A 63 -9.70 -8.43 -24.38
CA GLU A 63 -10.46 -7.78 -25.44
C GLU A 63 -9.64 -7.58 -26.72
N LEU A 64 -8.36 -7.21 -26.60
CA LEU A 64 -7.47 -7.12 -27.75
C LEU A 64 -7.32 -8.50 -28.44
N ASP A 65 -7.10 -9.55 -27.66
CA ASP A 65 -6.98 -10.92 -28.17
C ASP A 65 -8.25 -11.35 -28.92
N ARG A 66 -9.44 -10.98 -28.40
CA ARG A 66 -10.71 -11.20 -29.07
C ARG A 66 -10.78 -10.51 -30.44
N LEU A 67 -10.45 -9.22 -30.49
CA LEU A 67 -10.48 -8.44 -31.73
C LEU A 67 -9.46 -8.98 -32.75
N VAL A 68 -8.28 -9.38 -32.30
CA VAL A 68 -7.25 -10.00 -33.16
C VAL A 68 -7.73 -11.33 -33.72
N ALA A 69 -8.38 -12.16 -32.90
CA ALA A 69 -8.95 -13.43 -33.35
C ALA A 69 -10.06 -13.21 -34.41
N GLU A 70 -10.94 -12.23 -34.20
CA GLU A 70 -11.98 -11.87 -35.17
C GLU A 70 -11.40 -11.41 -36.50
N LEU A 71 -10.37 -10.55 -36.46
CA LEU A 71 -9.67 -10.07 -37.65
C LEU A 71 -8.97 -11.22 -38.39
N ALA A 72 -8.29 -12.10 -37.66
CA ALA A 72 -7.63 -13.27 -38.23
C ALA A 72 -8.63 -14.21 -38.91
N ALA A 73 -9.78 -14.47 -38.27
CA ALA A 73 -10.85 -15.29 -38.84
C ALA A 73 -11.46 -14.66 -40.09
N ALA A 74 -11.67 -13.33 -40.11
CA ALA A 74 -12.15 -12.62 -41.28
C ALA A 74 -11.17 -12.74 -42.46
N ARG A 75 -9.86 -12.57 -42.19
CA ARG A 75 -8.81 -12.74 -43.20
C ARG A 75 -8.74 -14.18 -43.73
N ALA A 76 -8.92 -15.17 -42.86
CA ALA A 76 -8.96 -16.58 -43.26
C ALA A 76 -10.14 -16.86 -44.21
N ARG A 77 -11.34 -16.36 -43.89
CA ARG A 77 -12.53 -16.48 -44.76
C ARG A 77 -12.31 -15.83 -46.13
N ALA A 78 -11.74 -14.63 -46.17
CA ALA A 78 -11.45 -13.93 -47.43
C ALA A 78 -10.42 -14.65 -48.33
N ARG A 79 -9.62 -15.57 -47.76
CA ARG A 79 -8.60 -16.33 -48.48
C ARG A 79 -9.09 -17.72 -48.91
N GLN A 80 -10.28 -18.16 -48.50
CA GLN A 80 -10.87 -19.38 -49.05
C GLN A 80 -11.29 -19.13 -50.51
N PRO A 81 -10.78 -19.89 -51.49
CA PRO A 81 -11.26 -19.80 -52.86
C PRO A 81 -12.71 -20.27 -52.91
N VAL A 82 -13.58 -19.50 -53.57
CA VAL A 82 -14.93 -19.94 -53.91
C VAL A 82 -14.78 -21.07 -54.91
N GLY A 83 -15.04 -22.30 -54.46
CA GLY A 83 -15.13 -23.48 -55.31
C GLY A 83 -16.48 -23.56 -56.02
#